data_AF-A0A212LMA1-F1
#
_entry.id   AF-A0A212LMA1-F1
#
_cell.length_a   1.000
_cell.length_b   1.000
_cell.length_c   1.000
_cell.angle_alpha   90.00
_cell.angle_beta   90.00
_cell.angle_gamma   90.00
#
_symmetry.space_group_name_H-M   'P 1'
#
loop_
_entity.id
_entity.type
_entity.pdbx_description
1 polymer ?
#
loop_
_entity_poly.entity_id
_entity_poly.type
_entity_poly.pdbx_seq_one_letter_code
_entity_poly.pdbx_strand_id
1 'polypeptide(L)'
;MAGPTDDEREAPLDPAIARVQARLRTMMLIAAGTLGVGLIAVFVAIAFRVARSGDDAPPAGTPFQTLIEVVTPGTIVGTDVDADRLSLTIDGPEGKVIEIHHLPSGKLVGRAVLLAK
;
A
#
# COMPACT_ATOMS: atom_id res chain seq x y z
N MET A 1 -45.84 18.84 -45.63
CA MET A 1 -44.89 17.99 -46.37
C MET A 1 -43.97 17.34 -45.34
N ALA A 2 -44.41 16.23 -44.75
CA ALA A 2 -43.58 15.42 -43.86
C ALA A 2 -42.79 14.44 -44.74
N GLY A 3 -41.46 14.49 -44.66
CA GLY A 3 -40.60 13.54 -45.36
C GLY A 3 -40.69 12.16 -44.69
N PRO A 4 -40.49 11.07 -45.45
CA PRO A 4 -40.55 9.72 -44.92
C PRO A 4 -39.46 9.50 -43.86
N THR A 5 -39.85 8.90 -42.73
CA THR A 5 -38.99 8.47 -41.62
C THR A 5 -38.17 7.25 -42.04
N ASP A 6 -36.84 7.40 -42.03
CA ASP A 6 -35.83 6.35 -42.29
C ASP A 6 -35.75 5.34 -41.12
N ASP A 7 -36.85 4.65 -40.79
CA ASP A 7 -36.92 3.70 -39.66
C ASP A 7 -36.93 2.20 -40.06
N GLU A 8 -36.72 1.83 -41.33
CA GLU A 8 -37.19 0.52 -41.80
C GLU A 8 -36.17 -0.52 -42.33
N ARG A 9 -34.85 -0.43 -42.10
CA ARG A 9 -33.94 -1.50 -42.57
C ARG A 9 -32.77 -1.87 -41.66
N GLU A 10 -33.06 -2.23 -40.40
CA GLU A 10 -32.16 -3.14 -39.67
C GLU A 10 -32.44 -4.57 -40.19
N ALA A 11 -31.62 -5.04 -41.15
CA ALA A 11 -31.73 -6.39 -41.68
C ALA A 11 -31.57 -7.42 -40.54
N PRO A 12 -32.32 -8.55 -40.54
CA PRO A 12 -32.15 -9.59 -39.53
C PRO A 12 -30.68 -10.03 -39.55
N LEU A 13 -30.01 -9.97 -38.39
CA LEU A 13 -28.63 -10.41 -38.29
C LEU A 13 -28.54 -11.87 -38.75
N ASP A 14 -27.81 -12.07 -39.84
CA ASP A 14 -27.45 -13.38 -40.38
C ASP A 14 -27.00 -14.27 -39.19
N PRO A 15 -27.53 -15.50 -39.02
CA PRO A 15 -27.21 -16.36 -37.87
C PRO A 15 -25.71 -16.58 -37.64
N ALA A 16 -24.88 -16.38 -38.66
CA ALA A 16 -23.42 -16.33 -38.53
C ALA A 16 -22.92 -15.11 -37.73
N ILE A 17 -23.47 -13.91 -37.95
CA ILE A 17 -23.07 -12.65 -37.30
C ILE A 17 -23.51 -12.64 -35.83
N ALA A 18 -24.70 -13.17 -35.52
CA ALA A 18 -25.18 -13.26 -34.13
C ALA A 18 -24.24 -14.08 -33.23
N ARG A 19 -23.68 -15.19 -33.76
CA ARG A 19 -22.70 -16.03 -33.04
C ARG A 19 -21.39 -15.29 -32.79
N VAL A 20 -20.94 -14.49 -33.75
CA VAL A 20 -19.72 -13.67 -33.63
C VAL A 20 -19.92 -12.57 -32.58
N GLN A 21 -21.06 -11.86 -32.61
CA GLN A 21 -21.39 -10.84 -31.60
C GLN A 21 -21.47 -11.41 -30.18
N ALA A 22 -22.09 -12.57 -30.00
CA ALA A 22 -22.15 -13.25 -28.71
C ALA A 22 -20.74 -13.57 -28.18
N ARG A 23 -19.85 -14.05 -29.05
CA ARG A 23 -18.46 -14.35 -28.68
C ARG A 23 -17.65 -13.10 -28.34
N LEU A 24 -17.81 -12.03 -29.11
CA LEU A 24 -17.17 -10.74 -28.84
C LEU A 24 -17.64 -10.15 -27.50
N ARG A 25 -18.93 -10.24 -27.20
CA ARG A 25 -19.49 -9.79 -25.92
C ARG A 25 -18.89 -10.58 -24.75
N THR A 26 -18.77 -11.90 -24.87
CA THR A 26 -18.13 -12.74 -23.85
C THR A 26 -16.66 -12.37 -23.65
N MET A 27 -15.90 -12.18 -24.74
CA MET A 27 -14.49 -11.77 -24.64
C MET A 27 -14.33 -10.39 -24.01
N MET A 28 -15.21 -9.45 -24.35
CA MET A 28 -15.23 -8.11 -23.77
C MET A 28 -15.57 -8.15 -22.27
N LEU A 29 -16.52 -9.01 -21.86
CA LEU A 29 -16.85 -9.20 -20.45
C LEU A 29 -15.68 -9.80 -19.67
N ILE A 30 -14.97 -10.78 -20.24
CA ILE A 30 -13.78 -11.37 -19.61
C ILE A 30 -12.68 -10.31 -19.48
N ALA A 31 -12.39 -9.55 -20.55
CA ALA A 31 -11.38 -8.50 -20.54
C ALA A 31 -11.72 -7.37 -19.56
N ALA A 32 -12.97 -6.93 -19.52
CA ALA A 32 -13.43 -5.93 -18.56
C ALA A 32 -13.39 -6.47 -17.12
N GLY A 33 -13.76 -7.74 -16.93
CA GLY A 33 -13.71 -8.42 -15.64
C GLY A 33 -12.29 -8.51 -15.09
N THR A 34 -11.32 -8.95 -15.90
CA THR A 34 -9.92 -9.04 -15.47
C THR A 34 -9.32 -7.66 -15.18
N LEU A 35 -9.64 -6.66 -15.99
CA LEU A 35 -9.25 -5.26 -15.73
C LEU A 35 -9.83 -4.76 -14.40
N GLY A 36 -11.11 -5.01 -14.14
CA GLY A 36 -11.78 -4.63 -12.90
C GLY A 36 -11.19 -5.31 -11.67
N VAL A 37 -10.90 -6.61 -11.76
CA VAL A 37 -10.24 -7.35 -10.68
C VAL A 37 -8.84 -6.79 -10.41
N GLY A 38 -8.08 -6.47 -11.46
CA GLY A 38 -6.77 -5.83 -11.32
C GLY A 38 -6.85 -4.48 -10.59
N LEU A 39 -7.83 -3.65 -10.93
CA LEU A 39 -8.05 -2.37 -10.26
C LEU A 39 -8.41 -2.53 -8.78
N ILE A 40 -9.32 -3.45 -8.46
CA ILE A 40 -9.70 -3.76 -7.06
C ILE A 40 -8.48 -4.25 -6.28
N ALA A 41 -7.66 -5.12 -6.88
CA ALA A 41 -6.45 -5.64 -6.23
C ALA A 41 -5.46 -4.51 -5.86
N VAL A 42 -5.28 -3.52 -6.74
CA VAL A 42 -4.43 -2.35 -6.45
C VAL A 42 -5.01 -1.51 -5.31
N PHE A 43 -6.32 -1.24 -5.31
CA PHE A 43 -6.96 -0.51 -4.21
C PHE A 43 -6.82 -1.23 -2.88
N VAL A 44 -7.01 -2.55 -2.85
CA VAL A 44 -6.81 -3.37 -1.65
C VAL A 44 -5.36 -3.30 -1.18
N ALA A 45 -4.39 -3.40 -2.09
CA ALA A 45 -2.98 -3.30 -1.75
C ALA A 45 -2.61 -1.94 -1.13
N ILE A 46 -3.16 -0.84 -1.67
CA ILE A 46 -2.96 0.51 -1.12
C ILE A 46 -3.62 0.63 0.26
N ALA A 47 -4.88 0.24 0.39
CA ALA A 47 -5.60 0.30 1.66
C ALA A 47 -4.87 -0.48 2.76
N PHE A 48 -4.40 -1.68 2.44
CA PHE A 48 -3.61 -2.50 3.34
C PHE A 48 -2.28 -1.88 3.72
N ARG A 49 -1.58 -1.28 2.75
CA ARG A 49 -0.32 -0.56 2.99
C ARG A 49 -0.55 0.63 3.93
N VAL A 50 -1.62 1.40 3.72
CA VAL A 50 -1.95 2.57 4.54
C VAL A 50 -2.35 2.14 5.94
N ALA A 51 -3.24 1.15 6.08
CA ALA A 51 -3.68 0.65 7.39
C ALA A 51 -2.48 0.16 8.23
N ARG A 52 -1.61 -0.66 7.64
CA ARG A 52 -0.39 -1.14 8.33
C ARG A 52 0.64 -0.07 8.65
N SER A 53 0.56 1.09 8.02
CA SER A 53 1.47 2.21 8.31
C SER A 53 0.98 3.07 9.47
N GLY A 54 -0.29 2.95 9.89
CA GLY A 54 -0.91 3.81 10.92
C GLY A 54 -1.34 3.12 12.21
N ASP A 55 -1.36 1.79 12.28
CA ASP A 55 -2.03 1.03 13.35
C ASP A 55 -1.43 1.14 14.77
N ASP A 56 -0.28 1.79 14.95
CA ASP A 56 0.36 1.89 16.27
C ASP A 56 0.66 3.32 16.72
N ALA A 57 0.12 4.33 16.03
CA ALA A 57 0.29 5.72 16.43
C ALA A 57 -0.92 6.20 17.25
N PRO A 58 -0.78 6.50 18.55
CA PRO A 58 -1.76 7.24 19.33
C PRO A 58 -2.27 8.50 18.60
N PRO A 59 -3.55 8.88 18.81
CA PRO A 59 -4.11 10.10 18.23
C PRO A 59 -3.26 11.33 18.56
N ALA A 60 -3.09 12.22 17.58
CA ALA A 60 -2.27 13.43 17.74
C ALA A 60 -2.70 14.25 18.97
N GLY A 61 -1.73 14.66 19.79
CA GLY A 61 -1.95 15.45 21.01
C GLY A 61 -2.35 14.65 22.25
N THR A 62 -2.41 13.31 22.17
CA THR A 62 -2.63 12.47 23.35
C THR A 62 -1.29 12.02 23.94
N PRO A 63 -1.09 12.12 25.28
CA PRO A 63 0.08 11.55 25.91
C PRO A 63 0.03 10.02 25.76
N PHE A 64 1.16 9.42 25.43
CA PHE A 64 1.28 7.98 25.29
C PHE A 64 2.44 7.43 26.11
N GLN A 65 2.34 6.16 26.45
CA GLN A 65 3.42 5.38 27.03
C GLN A 65 3.62 4.17 26.12
N THR A 66 4.88 3.92 25.77
CA THR A 66 5.24 2.79 24.91
C THR A 66 6.46 2.08 25.49
N LEU A 67 6.61 0.81 25.15
CA LEU A 67 7.80 0.04 25.46
C LEU A 67 8.65 -0.04 24.20
N ILE A 68 9.91 0.36 24.31
CA ILE A 68 10.85 0.31 23.18
C ILE A 68 11.78 -0.87 23.41
N GLU A 69 11.68 -1.86 22.54
CA GLU A 69 12.59 -3.01 22.55
C GLU A 69 13.88 -2.63 21.81
N VAL A 70 14.97 -2.60 22.57
CA VAL A 70 16.31 -2.36 22.02
C VAL A 70 16.86 -3.69 21.54
N VAL A 71 17.06 -3.81 20.23
CA VAL A 71 17.42 -5.10 19.60
C VAL A 71 18.91 -5.35 19.72
N THR A 72 19.72 -4.30 19.64
CA THR A 72 21.17 -4.39 19.71
C THR A 72 21.63 -4.50 21.16
N PRO A 73 22.33 -5.58 21.55
CA PRO A 73 22.91 -5.69 22.87
C PRO A 73 24.06 -4.69 23.03
N GLY A 74 24.06 -3.94 24.13
CA GLY A 74 25.10 -2.96 24.39
C GLY A 74 24.67 -1.92 25.42
N THR A 75 25.49 -0.88 25.55
CA THR A 75 25.18 0.27 26.39
C THR A 75 24.64 1.40 25.52
N ILE A 76 23.50 1.97 25.87
CA ILE A 76 22.99 3.17 25.21
C ILE A 76 23.91 4.33 25.59
N VAL A 77 24.59 4.90 24.60
CA VAL A 77 25.54 6.00 24.77
C VAL A 77 25.02 7.33 24.24
N GLY A 78 23.94 7.31 23.47
CA GLY A 78 23.30 8.51 22.95
C GLY A 78 21.83 8.28 22.66
N THR A 79 21.04 9.33 22.86
CA THR A 79 19.59 9.34 22.59
C THR A 79 19.22 10.67 21.96
N ASP A 80 18.52 10.65 20.84
CA ASP A 80 18.02 11.86 20.18
C ASP A 80 16.59 11.62 19.67
N VAL A 81 15.75 12.65 19.70
CA VAL A 81 14.32 12.55 19.34
C VAL A 81 13.99 13.59 18.29
N ASP A 82 13.39 13.14 17.19
CA ASP A 82 12.89 13.98 16.10
C ASP A 82 11.44 13.62 15.78
N ALA A 83 10.52 14.55 16.07
CA ALA A 83 9.07 14.36 15.92
C ALA A 83 8.57 13.03 16.52
N ASP A 84 8.30 12.03 15.67
CA ASP A 84 7.80 10.71 16.05
C ASP A 84 8.90 9.62 16.03
N ARG A 85 10.18 10.00 15.96
CA ARG A 85 11.33 9.09 15.86
C ARG A 85 12.30 9.27 17.01
N LEU A 86 12.75 8.15 17.56
CA LEU A 86 13.77 8.05 18.60
C LEU A 86 14.97 7.41 17.93
N SER A 87 16.13 8.05 18.01
CA SER A 87 17.38 7.41 17.68
C SER A 87 18.14 7.05 18.96
N LEU A 88 18.65 5.82 18.99
CA LEU A 88 19.47 5.29 20.06
C LEU A 88 20.83 4.95 19.48
N THR A 89 21.88 5.60 20.00
CA THR A 89 23.25 5.19 19.70
C THR A 89 23.70 4.22 20.79
N ILE A 90 24.04 3.01 20.36
CA ILE A 90 24.36 1.88 21.22
C ILE A 90 25.82 1.50 20.96
N ASP A 91 26.59 1.39 22.02
CA ASP A 91 27.96 0.86 21.99
C ASP A 91 27.91 -0.62 22.36
N GLY A 92 28.21 -1.48 21.40
CA GLY A 92 28.05 -2.93 21.51
C GLY A 92 29.24 -3.69 20.92
N PRO A 93 29.19 -5.03 20.94
CA PRO A 93 30.28 -5.87 20.44
C PRO A 93 30.53 -5.70 18.93
N GLU A 94 29.53 -5.25 18.16
CA GLU A 94 29.64 -4.95 16.74
C GLU A 94 30.16 -3.52 16.45
N GLY A 95 30.55 -2.77 17.48
CA GLY A 95 30.90 -1.36 17.41
C GLY A 95 29.72 -0.45 17.74
N LYS A 96 29.74 0.79 17.20
CA LYS A 96 28.64 1.74 17.43
C LYS A 96 27.50 1.47 16.45
N VAL A 97 26.30 1.30 16.96
CA VAL A 97 25.08 1.04 16.19
C VAL A 97 24.07 2.14 16.48
N ILE A 98 23.40 2.63 15.44
CA ILE A 98 22.26 3.54 15.57
C ILE A 98 21.00 2.73 15.27
N GLU A 99 20.11 2.65 16.25
CA GLU A 99 18.74 2.16 16.08
C GLU A 99 17.79 3.35 15.98
N ILE A 100 16.83 3.26 15.06
CA ILE A 100 15.79 4.27 14.87
C ILE A 100 14.45 3.60 15.13
N HIS A 101 13.74 4.05 16.15
CA HIS A 101 12.42 3.57 16.52
C HIS A 101 11.37 4.64 16.23
N HIS A 102 10.15 4.22 15.93
CA HIS A 102 8.99 5.09 15.91
C HIS A 102 8.45 5.19 17.33
N LEU A 103 8.49 6.37 17.97
CA LEU A 103 8.09 6.53 19.37
C LEU A 103 6.68 6.03 19.63
N PRO A 104 5.65 6.45 18.88
CA PRO A 104 4.27 6.10 19.21
C PRO A 104 4.06 4.58 19.27
N SER A 105 4.72 3.84 18.37
CA SER A 105 4.55 2.38 18.24
C SER A 105 5.61 1.55 18.96
N GLY A 106 6.72 2.16 19.37
CA GLY A 106 7.91 1.46 19.85
C GLY A 106 8.62 0.58 18.81
N LYS A 107 8.16 0.55 17.55
CA LYS A 107 8.69 -0.35 16.51
C LYS A 107 10.03 0.17 15.99
N LEU A 108 10.97 -0.76 15.78
CA LEU A 108 12.21 -0.48 15.06
C LEU A 108 11.91 -0.15 13.59
N VAL A 109 12.32 1.03 13.15
CA VAL A 109 12.19 1.51 11.76
C VAL A 109 13.48 1.28 10.97
N GLY A 110 14.63 1.37 11.63
CA GLY A 110 15.91 1.22 10.95
C GLY A 110 17.06 0.94 11.91
N ARG A 111 18.13 0.36 11.36
CA ARG A 111 19.37 0.05 12.07
C ARG A 111 20.54 0.35 11.16
N ALA A 112 21.56 1.04 11.68
CA ALA A 112 22.79 1.35 10.96
C ALA A 112 24.00 1.05 11.85
N VAL A 113 24.97 0.32 11.30
CA VAL A 113 26.25 0.08 11.98
C VAL A 113 27.23 1.16 11.52
N LEU A 114 27.85 1.86 12.47
CA LEU A 114 28.85 2.87 12.21
C LEU A 114 30.21 2.19 12.03
N LEU A 115 30.74 2.28 10.82
CA LEU A 115 32.10 1.85 10.51
C LEU A 115 33.00 3.09 10.53
N ALA A 116 33.91 3.17 11.50
CA ALA A 116 35.00 4.13 11.45
C ALA A 116 36.06 3.61 10.47
N LYS A 117 36.44 4.42 9.49
CA LYS A 117 37.57 4.16 8.57
C LYS A 117 38.78 4.96 9.01
#